data_AF-A0A7V9REQ5-F1
#
_entry.id   AF-A0A7V9REQ5-F1
#
_cell.length_a   1.000
_cell.length_b   1.000
_cell.length_c   1.000
_cell.angle_alpha   90.00
_cell.angle_beta   90.00
_cell.angle_gamma   90.00
#
_symmetry.space_group_name_H-M   'P 1'
#
loop_
_entity.id
_entity.type
_entity.pdbx_description
1 polymer ?
#
loop_
_entity_poly.entity_id
_entity_poly.type
_entity_poly.pdbx_seq_one_letter_code
_entity_poly.pdbx_strand_id
1 'polypeptide(L)'
;MKSLIVASLVIVALPAPADAQLGRSTPVPTTQVDQVDEDVALGLSLGGTVVSWGLLIASAQMENGGMATLGAVGTMFAPSLGHWYSHKVFTRGLGLRALGIGAATIAFGMALDDLFEEDQDGEGTIAALLLVGAGLYVAGTVDDIATASGAARKYNTRFENVTVVPTANAHGGGVSLIGRF
;
A
#
# COMPACT_ATOMS: atom_id res chain seq x y z
N MET A 1 -36.78 18.60 -18.84
CA MET A 1 -36.77 17.24 -19.41
C MET A 1 -36.21 17.35 -20.82
N LYS A 2 -34.98 16.89 -21.08
CA LYS A 2 -34.31 17.02 -22.39
C LYS A 2 -34.34 15.66 -23.10
N SER A 3 -35.07 15.59 -24.21
CA SER A 3 -35.21 14.39 -25.05
C SER A 3 -33.99 14.21 -25.94
N LEU A 4 -33.36 13.04 -25.88
CA LEU A 4 -32.25 12.63 -26.74
C LEU A 4 -32.80 11.81 -27.92
N ILE A 5 -32.56 12.30 -29.13
CA ILE A 5 -32.88 11.62 -30.39
C ILE A 5 -31.73 10.66 -30.71
N VAL A 6 -32.02 9.37 -30.78
CA VAL A 6 -31.07 8.32 -31.20
C VAL A 6 -31.30 8.02 -32.67
N ALA A 7 -30.32 8.37 -33.51
CA ALA A 7 -30.31 8.02 -34.93
C ALA A 7 -29.62 6.66 -35.10
N SER A 8 -30.39 5.64 -35.47
CA SER A 8 -29.88 4.30 -35.76
C SER A 8 -29.39 4.23 -37.21
N LEU A 9 -28.08 4.08 -37.38
CA LEU A 9 -27.44 3.84 -38.67
C LEU A 9 -27.39 2.34 -38.94
N VAL A 10 -28.07 1.89 -39.98
CA VAL A 10 -28.02 0.50 -40.45
C VAL A 10 -26.97 0.42 -41.57
N ILE A 11 -25.86 -0.27 -41.31
CA ILE A 11 -24.81 -0.55 -42.29
C ILE A 11 -25.05 -1.96 -42.84
N VAL A 12 -25.32 -2.04 -44.14
CA VAL A 12 -25.41 -3.31 -44.88
C VAL A 12 -24.01 -3.69 -45.35
N ALA A 13 -23.46 -4.78 -44.81
CA ALA A 13 -22.16 -5.30 -45.21
C ALA A 13 -22.30 -6.25 -46.42
N LEU A 14 -21.55 -5.97 -47.49
CA LEU A 14 -21.39 -6.86 -48.64
C LEU A 14 -20.34 -7.95 -48.33
N PRO A 15 -20.53 -9.20 -48.80
CA PRO A 15 -19.55 -10.27 -48.60
C PRO A 15 -18.32 -10.04 -49.49
N ALA A 16 -17.16 -9.85 -48.86
CA ALA A 16 -15.87 -9.77 -49.55
C ALA A 16 -15.36 -11.17 -49.94
N PRO A 17 -14.65 -11.31 -51.07
CA PRO A 17 -14.06 -12.58 -51.49
C PRO A 17 -13.03 -13.08 -50.47
N ALA A 18 -13.09 -14.37 -50.16
CA ALA A 18 -12.22 -15.06 -49.23
C ALA A 18 -10.84 -15.29 -49.87
N ASP A 19 -9.98 -14.28 -49.84
CA ASP A 19 -8.55 -14.48 -50.02
C ASP A 19 -8.02 -15.26 -48.81
N ALA A 20 -7.42 -16.42 -49.08
CA ALA A 20 -6.68 -17.20 -48.11
C ALA A 20 -5.43 -16.39 -47.67
N GLN A 21 -5.63 -15.42 -46.78
CA GLN A 21 -4.56 -14.72 -46.11
C GLN A 21 -3.80 -15.75 -45.27
N LEU A 22 -2.56 -16.04 -45.67
CA LEU A 22 -1.56 -16.63 -44.77
C LEU A 22 -1.65 -15.86 -43.46
N GLY A 23 -2.19 -16.52 -42.42
CA GLY A 23 -2.68 -15.85 -41.23
C GLY A 23 -1.60 -14.93 -40.67
N ARG A 24 -1.79 -13.61 -40.83
CA ARG A 24 -1.01 -12.63 -40.08
C ARG A 24 -1.22 -12.99 -38.63
N SER A 25 -0.17 -13.45 -37.96
CA SER A 25 -0.16 -13.54 -36.51
C SER A 25 -0.44 -12.13 -35.99
N THR A 26 -1.68 -11.87 -35.60
CA THR A 26 -1.99 -10.70 -34.80
C THR A 26 -1.09 -10.79 -33.56
N PRO A 27 -0.24 -9.78 -33.30
CA PRO A 27 0.57 -9.78 -32.09
C PRO A 27 -0.35 -10.05 -30.92
N VAL A 28 -0.07 -11.12 -30.16
CA VAL A 28 -0.81 -11.39 -28.93
C VAL A 28 -0.61 -10.15 -28.06
N PRO A 29 -1.68 -9.51 -27.56
CA PRO A 29 -1.53 -8.41 -26.63
C PRO A 29 -0.69 -8.92 -25.46
N THR A 30 0.52 -8.41 -25.31
CA THR A 30 1.30 -8.69 -24.11
C THR A 30 0.53 -8.07 -22.96
N THR A 31 0.03 -8.90 -22.04
CA THR A 31 -0.55 -8.42 -20.79
C THR A 31 0.54 -7.60 -20.12
N GLN A 32 0.46 -6.27 -20.22
CA GLN A 32 1.35 -5.38 -19.50
C GLN A 32 1.00 -5.57 -18.04
N VAL A 33 1.86 -6.28 -17.31
CA VAL A 33 1.79 -6.31 -15.86
C VAL A 33 1.96 -4.88 -15.41
N ASP A 34 0.98 -4.38 -14.65
CA ASP A 34 1.00 -3.01 -14.14
C ASP A 34 2.25 -2.85 -13.27
N GLN A 35 3.22 -2.10 -13.79
CA GLN A 35 4.49 -1.88 -13.12
C GLN A 35 4.31 -0.78 -12.07
N VAL A 36 4.78 -1.05 -10.87
CA VAL A 36 4.69 -0.14 -9.73
C VAL A 36 5.94 0.74 -9.71
N ASP A 37 5.77 2.06 -9.60
CA ASP A 37 6.88 3.01 -9.58
C ASP A 37 7.53 3.11 -8.18
N GLU A 38 8.85 2.98 -8.11
CA GLU A 38 9.61 2.99 -6.85
C GLU A 38 9.61 4.37 -6.16
N ASP A 39 9.67 5.44 -6.95
CA ASP A 39 9.70 6.83 -6.46
C ASP A 39 8.32 7.23 -5.94
N VAL A 40 7.25 6.77 -6.61
CA VAL A 40 5.88 6.95 -6.12
C VAL A 40 5.68 6.23 -4.79
N ALA A 41 6.19 4.99 -4.64
CA ALA A 41 6.10 4.25 -3.39
C ALA A 41 6.79 5.00 -2.24
N LEU A 42 8.03 5.46 -2.45
CA LEU A 42 8.77 6.25 -1.46
C LEU A 42 8.07 7.58 -1.15
N GLY A 43 7.62 8.28 -2.19
CA GLY A 43 6.92 9.56 -2.07
C GLY A 43 5.61 9.45 -1.27
N LEU A 44 4.85 8.37 -1.45
CA LEU A 44 3.63 8.11 -0.68
C LEU A 44 3.95 7.86 0.80
N SER A 45 4.94 7.01 1.10
CA SER A 45 5.37 6.74 2.48
C SER A 45 5.89 8.00 3.18
N LEU A 46 6.81 8.73 2.55
CA LEU A 46 7.42 9.92 3.13
C LEU A 46 6.42 11.09 3.21
N GLY A 47 5.74 11.37 2.10
CA GLY A 47 4.78 12.47 1.99
C GLY A 47 3.60 12.29 2.92
N GLY A 48 3.02 11.08 2.96
CA GLY A 48 1.96 10.76 3.91
C GLY A 48 2.40 10.92 5.37
N THR A 49 3.63 10.53 5.70
CA THR A 49 4.19 10.69 7.05
C THR A 49 4.30 12.16 7.43
N VAL A 50 4.87 13.00 6.57
CA VAL A 50 5.01 14.44 6.80
C VAL A 50 3.64 15.11 6.96
N VAL A 51 2.68 14.79 6.08
CA VAL A 51 1.32 15.32 6.17
C VAL A 51 0.64 14.91 7.47
N SER A 52 0.76 13.64 7.89
CA SER A 52 0.12 13.14 9.12
C SER A 52 0.68 13.81 10.37
N TRP A 53 2.01 13.96 10.46
CA TRP A 53 2.64 14.69 11.57
C TRP A 53 2.26 16.16 11.55
N GLY A 54 2.23 16.79 10.38
CA GLY A 54 1.76 18.16 10.22
C GLY A 54 0.32 18.33 10.71
N LEU A 55 -0.57 17.39 10.38
CA LEU A 55 -1.96 17.39 10.85
C LEU A 55 -2.06 17.24 12.37
N LEU A 56 -1.27 16.33 12.95
CA LEU A 56 -1.24 16.11 14.39
C LEU A 56 -0.73 17.37 15.13
N ILE A 57 0.34 18.00 14.64
CA ILE A 57 0.88 19.24 15.24
C ILE A 57 -0.12 20.40 15.08
N ALA A 58 -0.72 20.56 13.91
CA ALA A 58 -1.72 21.60 13.66
C ALA A 58 -2.95 21.41 14.56
N SER A 59 -3.36 20.16 14.81
CA SER A 59 -4.50 19.86 15.67
C SER A 59 -4.32 20.36 17.11
N ALA A 60 -3.08 20.34 17.63
CA ALA A 60 -2.77 20.83 18.97
C ALA A 60 -2.90 22.35 19.07
N GLN A 61 -2.60 23.09 18.00
CA GLN A 61 -2.74 24.55 17.95
C GLN A 61 -4.19 25.00 17.76
N MET A 62 -5.00 24.19 17.08
CA MET A 62 -6.38 24.48 16.76
C MET A 62 -7.38 23.87 17.76
N GLU A 63 -6.90 23.15 18.77
CA GLU A 63 -7.70 22.38 19.73
C GLU A 63 -8.76 21.47 19.05
N ASN A 64 -8.45 20.96 17.86
CA ASN A 64 -9.38 20.21 17.03
C ASN A 64 -9.19 18.70 17.22
N GLY A 65 -10.03 18.09 18.05
CA GLY A 65 -9.96 16.65 18.34
C GLY A 65 -10.08 15.76 17.10
N GLY A 66 -10.89 16.15 16.11
CA GLY A 66 -11.03 15.39 14.85
C GLY A 66 -9.74 15.35 14.04
N MET A 67 -9.05 16.49 13.92
CA MET A 67 -7.72 16.56 13.29
C MET A 67 -6.67 15.80 14.10
N ALA A 68 -6.76 15.81 15.43
CA ALA A 68 -5.83 15.07 16.28
C ALA A 68 -5.97 13.56 16.06
N THR A 69 -7.20 13.04 16.04
CA THR A 69 -7.45 11.63 15.75
C THR A 69 -6.98 11.25 14.35
N LEU A 70 -7.30 12.06 13.33
CA LEU A 70 -6.85 11.80 11.95
C LEU A 70 -5.32 11.86 11.83
N GLY A 71 -4.67 12.80 12.50
CA GLY A 71 -3.22 12.91 12.54
C GLY A 71 -2.57 11.70 13.20
N ALA A 72 -3.09 11.27 14.35
CA ALA A 72 -2.58 10.11 15.09
C ALA A 72 -2.78 8.78 14.32
N VAL A 73 -3.94 8.60 13.67
CA VAL A 73 -4.16 7.46 12.77
C VAL A 73 -3.22 7.55 11.57
N GLY A 74 -3.06 8.74 11.02
CA GLY A 74 -2.13 9.01 9.92
C GLY A 74 -0.69 8.63 10.27
N THR A 75 -0.16 9.04 11.41
CA THR A 75 1.22 8.68 11.80
C THR A 75 1.39 7.16 11.96
N MET A 76 0.32 6.45 12.34
CA MET A 76 0.32 4.99 12.45
C MET A 76 0.25 4.25 11.10
N PHE A 77 -0.31 4.82 10.03
CA PHE A 77 -0.46 4.10 8.76
C PHE A 77 0.32 4.70 7.60
N ALA A 78 0.54 6.01 7.59
CA ALA A 78 1.12 6.73 6.48
C ALA A 78 2.53 6.26 6.07
N PRO A 79 3.45 5.93 7.00
CA PRO A 79 4.74 5.34 6.65
C PRO A 79 4.64 4.07 5.79
N SER A 80 3.56 3.29 5.91
CA SER A 80 3.37 2.04 5.14
C SER A 80 2.68 2.22 3.79
N LEU A 81 2.30 3.45 3.39
CA LEU A 81 1.53 3.68 2.16
C LEU A 81 2.29 3.20 0.90
N GLY A 82 3.61 3.36 0.85
CA GLY A 82 4.44 2.84 -0.24
C GLY A 82 4.38 1.31 -0.35
N HIS A 83 4.33 0.59 0.77
CA HIS A 83 4.15 -0.85 0.76
C HIS A 83 2.76 -1.25 0.27
N TRP A 84 1.73 -0.54 0.70
CA TRP A 84 0.35 -0.81 0.26
C TRP A 84 0.18 -0.55 -1.24
N TYR A 85 0.83 0.50 -1.76
CA TYR A 85 0.94 0.75 -3.20
C TYR A 85 1.59 -0.44 -3.94
N SER A 86 2.60 -1.08 -3.34
CA SER A 86 3.20 -2.34 -3.84
C SER A 86 2.45 -3.63 -3.44
N HIS A 87 1.16 -3.54 -3.07
CA HIS A 87 0.30 -4.66 -2.65
C HIS A 87 0.78 -5.45 -1.41
N LYS A 88 1.60 -4.85 -0.55
CA LYS A 88 2.10 -5.47 0.69
C LYS A 88 1.42 -4.86 1.91
N VAL A 89 0.30 -5.47 2.34
CA VAL A 89 -0.56 -4.98 3.44
C VAL A 89 0.14 -4.96 4.80
N PHE A 90 0.88 -6.02 5.14
CA PHE A 90 1.60 -6.13 6.40
C PHE A 90 3.10 -5.85 6.21
N THR A 91 3.61 -4.88 6.98
CA THR A 91 5.01 -4.48 6.99
C THR A 91 5.63 -4.75 8.35
N ARG A 92 6.95 -4.92 8.39
CA ARG A 92 7.68 -5.07 9.65
C ARG A 92 7.60 -3.79 10.47
N GLY A 93 7.71 -2.63 9.82
CA GLY A 93 7.59 -1.33 10.48
C GLY A 93 6.23 -1.05 11.10
N LEU A 94 5.13 -1.51 10.48
CA LEU A 94 3.80 -1.45 11.07
C LEU A 94 3.71 -2.29 12.35
N GLY A 95 4.30 -3.49 12.35
CA GLY A 95 4.37 -4.34 13.53
C GLY A 95 5.14 -3.69 14.68
N LEU A 96 6.30 -3.09 14.40
CA LEU A 96 7.08 -2.36 15.41
C LEU A 96 6.32 -1.16 16.00
N ARG A 97 5.61 -0.39 15.15
CA ARG A 97 4.79 0.73 15.61
C ARG A 97 3.60 0.28 16.47
N ALA A 98 2.95 -0.82 16.11
CA ALA A 98 1.87 -1.39 16.91
C ALA A 98 2.37 -1.83 18.29
N LEU A 99 3.54 -2.47 18.37
CA LEU A 99 4.18 -2.81 19.64
C LEU A 99 4.55 -1.56 20.45
N GLY A 100 5.06 -0.52 19.78
CA GLY A 100 5.39 0.76 20.40
C GLY A 100 4.17 1.44 21.03
N ILE A 101 3.05 1.50 20.31
CA ILE A 101 1.76 1.98 20.84
C ILE A 101 1.30 1.09 22.00
N GLY A 102 1.41 -0.22 21.87
CA GLY A 102 1.06 -1.16 22.95
C GLY A 102 1.83 -0.86 24.25
N ALA A 103 3.14 -0.66 24.15
CA ALA A 103 3.98 -0.29 25.29
C ALA A 103 3.56 1.07 25.90
N ALA A 104 3.28 2.07 25.05
CA ALA A 104 2.80 3.37 25.52
C ALA A 104 1.43 3.29 26.21
N THR A 105 0.50 2.48 25.69
CA THR A 105 -0.81 2.24 26.31
C THR A 105 -0.68 1.57 27.67
N ILE A 106 0.22 0.59 27.81
CA ILE A 106 0.50 -0.06 29.10
C ILE A 106 1.08 0.97 30.09
N ALA A 107 2.07 1.75 29.66
CA ALA A 107 2.67 2.79 30.49
C ALA A 107 1.65 3.84 30.94
N PHE A 108 0.73 4.24 30.05
CA PHE A 108 -0.36 5.16 30.38
C PHE A 108 -1.34 4.54 31.39
N GLY A 109 -1.68 3.26 31.25
CA GLY A 109 -2.51 2.55 32.23
C GLY A 109 -1.87 2.53 33.62
N MET A 110 -0.59 2.19 33.70
CA MET A 110 0.18 2.22 34.96
C MET A 110 0.21 3.63 35.56
N ALA A 111 0.41 4.66 34.73
CA ALA A 111 0.40 6.04 35.20
C ALA A 111 -0.97 6.50 35.73
N LEU A 112 -2.07 5.92 35.22
CA LEU A 112 -3.40 6.17 35.79
C LEU A 112 -3.59 5.48 37.13
N ASP A 113 -3.12 4.24 37.29
CA ASP A 113 -3.19 3.53 38.58
C ASP A 113 -2.39 4.25 39.66
N ASP A 114 -1.16 4.70 39.35
CA ASP A 114 -0.30 5.50 40.25
C ASP A 114 -0.96 6.84 40.68
N LEU A 115 -1.89 7.40 39.89
CA LEU A 115 -2.62 8.62 40.27
C LEU A 115 -3.68 8.38 41.35
N PHE A 116 -4.11 7.14 41.54
CA PHE A 116 -5.14 6.76 42.51
C PHE A 116 -4.58 6.03 43.73
N GLU A 117 -3.33 5.56 43.70
CA GLU A 117 -2.63 4.91 44.81
C GLU A 117 -1.64 5.87 45.50
N GLU A 118 -1.42 5.74 46.81
CA GLU A 118 -0.53 6.63 47.57
C GLU A 118 0.98 6.28 47.42
N ASP A 119 1.31 5.10 46.86
CA ASP A 119 2.68 4.59 46.73
C ASP A 119 3.22 4.79 45.30
N GLN A 120 4.31 5.55 45.14
CA GLN A 120 4.88 5.97 43.84
C GLN A 120 6.09 5.13 43.37
N ASP A 121 6.07 3.81 43.56
CA ASP A 121 7.22 2.96 43.20
C ASP A 121 7.35 2.69 41.67
N GLY A 122 6.40 3.17 40.85
CA GLY A 122 6.25 2.83 39.42
C GLY A 122 7.00 3.71 38.40
N GLU A 123 7.48 4.89 38.79
CA GLU A 123 7.90 5.96 37.84
C GLU A 123 8.97 5.48 36.84
N GLY A 124 9.98 4.73 37.32
CA GLY A 124 11.06 4.22 36.48
C GLY A 124 10.59 3.23 35.42
N THR A 125 9.59 2.41 35.72
CA THR A 125 9.04 1.41 34.79
C THR A 125 8.20 2.10 33.71
N ILE A 126 7.39 3.10 34.08
CA ILE A 126 6.59 3.90 33.15
C ILE A 126 7.52 4.62 32.16
N ALA A 127 8.56 5.29 32.66
CA ALA A 127 9.53 5.98 31.82
C ALA A 127 10.25 5.02 30.85
N ALA A 128 10.65 3.84 31.33
CA ALA A 128 11.28 2.81 30.50
C ALA A 128 10.34 2.31 29.40
N LEU A 129 9.08 2.02 29.71
CA LEU A 129 8.09 1.57 28.73
C LEU A 129 7.79 2.64 27.68
N LEU A 130 7.67 3.91 28.08
CA LEU A 130 7.49 5.03 27.14
C LEU A 130 8.68 5.18 26.21
N LEU A 131 9.92 5.11 26.72
CA LEU A 131 11.14 5.19 25.91
C LEU A 131 11.26 4.02 24.93
N VAL A 132 11.01 2.80 25.39
CA VAL A 132 11.00 1.61 24.51
C VAL A 132 9.89 1.73 23.47
N GLY A 133 8.70 2.16 23.87
CA GLY A 133 7.57 2.35 22.98
C GLY A 133 7.85 3.37 21.88
N ALA A 134 8.39 4.54 22.24
CA ALA A 134 8.81 5.57 21.31
C ALA A 134 9.93 5.09 20.37
N GLY A 135 10.91 4.37 20.90
CA GLY A 135 12.00 3.78 20.12
C GLY A 135 11.50 2.79 19.07
N LEU A 136 10.61 1.87 19.46
CA LEU A 136 9.98 0.91 18.53
C LEU A 136 9.14 1.63 17.47
N TYR A 137 8.42 2.68 17.85
CA TYR A 137 7.60 3.44 16.93
C TYR A 137 8.44 4.18 15.87
N VAL A 138 9.51 4.86 16.30
CA VAL A 138 10.43 5.54 15.39
C VAL A 138 11.16 4.53 14.50
N ALA A 139 11.68 3.44 15.07
CA ALA A 139 12.34 2.38 14.31
C ALA A 139 11.42 1.77 13.25
N GLY A 140 10.15 1.52 13.58
CA GLY A 140 9.17 1.02 12.63
C GLY A 140 8.81 2.03 11.53
N THR A 141 8.75 3.31 11.86
CA THR A 141 8.55 4.39 10.87
C THR A 141 9.70 4.44 9.86
N VAL A 142 10.94 4.41 10.35
CA VAL A 142 12.14 4.45 9.51
C VAL A 142 12.25 3.19 8.65
N ASP A 143 11.96 2.01 9.21
CA ASP A 143 11.94 0.74 8.48
C ASP A 143 10.98 0.76 7.30
N ASP A 144 9.78 1.32 7.49
CA ASP A 144 8.79 1.40 6.42
C ASP A 144 9.24 2.39 5.32
N ILE A 145 9.68 3.60 5.68
CA ILE A 145 10.13 4.58 4.67
C ILE A 145 11.34 4.05 3.89
N ALA A 146 12.33 3.47 4.57
CA ALA A 146 13.56 2.99 3.94
C ALA A 146 13.34 1.77 3.03
N THR A 147 12.32 0.96 3.29
CA THR A 147 12.03 -0.26 2.51
C THR A 147 10.91 -0.11 1.49
N ALA A 148 10.32 1.08 1.35
CA ALA A 148 9.21 1.34 0.44
C ALA A 148 9.57 1.09 -1.04
N SER A 149 10.67 1.70 -1.53
CA SER A 149 11.14 1.51 -2.92
C SER A 149 11.50 0.06 -3.23
N GLY A 150 12.20 -0.60 -2.29
CA GLY A 150 12.55 -2.01 -2.41
C GLY A 150 11.32 -2.94 -2.47
N ALA A 151 10.20 -2.56 -1.87
CA ALA A 151 8.95 -3.33 -1.96
C ALA A 151 8.33 -3.25 -3.36
N ALA A 152 8.30 -2.06 -3.98
CA ALA A 152 7.88 -1.88 -5.36
C ALA A 152 8.78 -2.66 -6.34
N ARG A 153 10.10 -2.57 -6.18
CA ARG A 153 11.05 -3.38 -6.97
C ARG A 153 10.81 -4.88 -6.85
N LYS A 154 10.58 -5.35 -5.62
CA LYS A 154 10.29 -6.77 -5.37
C LYS A 154 8.97 -7.21 -5.99
N TYR A 155 7.98 -6.31 -6.04
CA TYR A 155 6.71 -6.57 -6.73
C TYR A 155 6.93 -6.73 -8.23
N ASN A 156 7.63 -5.79 -8.87
CA ASN A 156 7.90 -5.82 -10.32
C ASN A 156 8.67 -7.09 -10.73
N THR A 157 9.74 -7.42 -10.00
CA THR A 157 10.59 -8.59 -10.31
C THR A 157 9.88 -9.94 -10.10
N ARG A 158 8.78 -9.99 -9.32
CA ARG A 158 7.98 -11.21 -9.13
C ARG A 158 7.29 -11.66 -10.43
N PHE A 159 6.97 -10.73 -11.32
CA PHE A 159 6.23 -11.01 -12.55
C PHE A 159 7.10 -10.94 -13.81
N GLU A 160 8.30 -10.36 -13.73
CA GLU A 160 9.27 -10.35 -14.83
C GLU A 160 9.62 -11.75 -15.36
N ASN A 161 9.55 -12.77 -14.49
CA ASN A 161 9.96 -14.14 -14.82
C ASN A 161 8.79 -15.08 -15.14
N VAL A 162 7.54 -14.60 -15.16
CA VAL A 162 6.36 -15.43 -15.43
C VAL A 162 5.65 -14.89 -16.66
N THR A 163 5.71 -15.63 -17.77
CA THR A 163 4.98 -15.30 -19.00
C THR A 163 3.93 -16.36 -19.28
N VAL A 164 2.70 -15.91 -19.51
CA VAL A 164 1.61 -16.75 -19.99
C VAL A 164 1.64 -16.73 -21.51
N VAL A 165 1.94 -17.87 -22.12
CA VAL A 165 1.97 -18.01 -23.58
C VAL A 165 0.75 -18.87 -23.99
N PRO A 166 -0.21 -18.32 -24.74
CA PRO A 166 -1.28 -19.14 -25.31
C PRO A 166 -0.66 -20.11 -26.32
N THR A 167 -1.02 -21.39 -26.22
CA THR A 167 -0.59 -22.42 -27.17
C THR A 167 -1.77 -22.85 -28.02
N ALA A 168 -1.59 -22.93 -29.33
CA ALA A 168 -2.59 -23.48 -30.24
C ALA A 168 -1.98 -24.68 -30.96
N ASN A 169 -2.72 -25.79 -31.00
CA ASN A 169 -2.35 -26.95 -31.79
C ASN A 169 -3.54 -27.37 -32.68
N ALA A 170 -3.30 -28.29 -33.62
CA ALA A 170 -4.31 -28.77 -34.57
C ALA A 170 -5.53 -29.45 -33.91
N HIS A 171 -5.46 -29.75 -32.61
CA HIS A 171 -6.47 -30.47 -31.84
C HIS A 171 -7.14 -29.60 -30.75
N GLY A 172 -6.74 -28.33 -30.59
CA GLY A 172 -7.28 -27.43 -29.56
C GLY A 172 -6.35 -26.29 -29.16
N GLY A 173 -6.88 -25.39 -28.32
CA GLY A 173 -6.13 -24.31 -27.68
C GLY A 173 -5.83 -24.63 -26.21
N GLY A 174 -4.70 -24.13 -25.71
CA GLY A 174 -4.25 -24.28 -24.34
C GLY A 174 -3.49 -23.05 -23.84
N VAL A 175 -3.04 -23.12 -22.59
CA VAL A 175 -2.24 -22.06 -21.94
C VAL A 175 -0.99 -22.71 -21.36
N SER A 176 0.18 -22.16 -21.69
CA SER A 176 1.46 -22.56 -21.11
C SER A 176 1.99 -21.45 -20.20
N LEU A 177 2.44 -21.84 -19.01
CA LEU A 177 3.15 -20.98 -18.08
C LEU A 177 4.65 -21.22 -18.25
N ILE A 178 5.38 -20.20 -18.68
CA ILE A 178 6.85 -20.24 -18.76
C ILE A 178 7.40 -19.41 -17.61
N GLY A 179 8.23 -20.07 -16.79
CA GLY A 179 8.89 -19.49 -15.63
C GLY A 179 10.41 -19.60 -15.75
N ARG A 180 11.15 -18.57 -15.32
CA ARG A 180 12.59 -18.68 -15.05
C ARG A 180 12.80 -18.71 -13.53
N PHE A 181 13.39 -19.80 -13.03
CA PHE A 181 13.61 -20.08 -11.61
C PHE A 181 15.09 -20.02 -11.25
#